data_AF-U3GSB9-F1
#
_entry.id   AF-U3GSB9-F1
#
_cell.length_a   1.000
_cell.length_b   1.000
_cell.length_c   1.000
_cell.angle_alpha   90.00
_cell.angle_beta   90.00
_cell.angle_gamma   90.00
#
_symmetry.space_group_name_H-M   'P 1'
#
loop_
_entity.id
_entity.type
_entity.pdbx_description
1 polymer ?
#
loop_
_entity_poly.entity_id
_entity_poly.type
_entity_poly.pdbx_seq_one_letter_code
_entity_poly.pdbx_strand_id
1 'polypeptide(L)'
;KKKFGADDKSEAKNKSAMPKNSLHLDLEKRDLNGNFPKTTTKMQGSPDLENSSPKHFAERKKDSVSPDSLKSITSLSSEDKQDKLGTLFFSLEYNFEKKAFVVNIKEARGLPAMDEQSMTSDPYIKMTILPEKKHKVKTRVLRKTLDPAFDETFTFYGIPYSQIQDLTLHFMILSFDRFSRDDVIGEVLIPLAGIELSEGRL
;
A
#
# COMPACT_ATOMS: atom_id res chain seq x y z
N LYS A 1 -61.84 -0.57 24.78
CA LYS A 1 -61.34 -1.18 23.53
C LYS A 1 -59.89 -1.63 23.72
N LYS A 2 -59.64 -2.91 23.97
CA LYS A 2 -58.35 -3.60 23.75
C LYS A 2 -58.69 -5.02 23.28
N LYS A 3 -58.16 -5.47 22.15
CA LYS A 3 -58.19 -6.87 21.72
C LYS A 3 -56.75 -7.35 21.68
N PHE A 4 -56.48 -8.47 22.33
CA PHE A 4 -55.29 -9.28 22.06
C PHE A 4 -55.59 -10.21 20.87
N GLY A 5 -54.58 -10.54 20.09
CA GLY A 5 -54.65 -11.58 19.06
C GLY A 5 -54.15 -12.92 19.59
N ALA A 6 -54.48 -13.98 18.87
CA ALA A 6 -53.82 -15.28 18.90
C ALA A 6 -54.06 -15.97 17.54
N ASP A 7 -53.03 -16.63 17.03
CA ASP A 7 -52.94 -17.30 15.73
C ASP A 7 -53.60 -18.70 15.72
N ASP A 8 -53.75 -19.32 14.53
CA ASP A 8 -53.11 -20.63 14.18
C ASP A 8 -53.56 -21.17 12.80
N LYS A 9 -52.61 -21.73 12.02
CA LYS A 9 -52.72 -22.70 10.87
C LYS A 9 -53.69 -22.41 9.69
N SER A 10 -53.51 -22.92 8.46
CA SER A 10 -52.46 -23.66 7.72
C SER A 10 -52.57 -23.25 6.22
N GLU A 11 -51.93 -23.80 5.18
CA GLU A 11 -51.09 -25.00 4.94
C GLU A 11 -50.12 -24.74 3.76
N ALA A 12 -49.69 -25.77 3.00
CA ALA A 12 -48.82 -25.65 1.83
C ALA A 12 -49.39 -26.36 0.58
N LYS A 13 -48.96 -25.95 -0.62
CA LYS A 13 -48.93 -26.85 -1.80
C LYS A 13 -47.90 -26.40 -2.86
N ASN A 14 -47.03 -27.35 -3.23
CA ASN A 14 -45.99 -27.21 -4.25
C ASN A 14 -46.54 -27.04 -5.67
N LYS A 15 -45.76 -26.40 -6.57
CA LYS A 15 -45.50 -26.96 -7.90
C LYS A 15 -44.18 -26.45 -8.53
N SER A 16 -43.50 -27.41 -9.16
CA SER A 16 -42.18 -27.41 -9.80
C SER A 16 -41.96 -26.46 -10.97
N ALA A 17 -40.71 -25.98 -11.13
CA ALA A 17 -39.95 -26.08 -12.38
C ALA A 17 -38.43 -25.86 -12.14
N MET A 18 -37.58 -26.68 -12.76
CA MET A 18 -36.13 -26.42 -12.92
C MET A 18 -35.84 -26.11 -14.39
N PRO A 19 -34.73 -25.41 -14.67
CA PRO A 19 -33.78 -25.91 -15.65
C PRO A 19 -32.41 -26.23 -15.04
N LYS A 20 -31.73 -27.22 -15.63
CA LYS A 20 -30.47 -27.79 -15.14
C LYS A 20 -29.27 -27.04 -15.73
N ASN A 21 -28.36 -26.57 -14.89
CA ASN A 21 -26.96 -26.30 -15.27
C ASN A 21 -26.03 -26.99 -14.25
N SER A 22 -25.98 -28.32 -14.31
CA SER A 22 -25.00 -29.11 -13.57
C SER A 22 -23.65 -29.03 -14.28
N LEU A 23 -22.71 -28.25 -13.75
CA LEU A 23 -21.31 -28.33 -14.15
C LEU A 23 -20.77 -29.70 -13.74
N HIS A 24 -20.61 -30.59 -14.73
CA HIS A 24 -19.95 -31.87 -14.53
C HIS A 24 -18.45 -31.58 -14.38
N LEU A 25 -17.92 -31.70 -13.15
CA LEU A 25 -16.47 -31.75 -12.96
C LEU A 25 -16.01 -33.16 -13.32
N ASP A 26 -15.41 -33.32 -14.49
CA ASP A 26 -14.65 -34.53 -14.83
C ASP A 26 -13.52 -34.70 -13.80
N LEU A 27 -13.68 -35.69 -12.92
CA LEU A 27 -12.78 -35.99 -11.81
C LEU A 27 -11.97 -37.28 -12.06
N GLU A 28 -11.46 -37.42 -13.28
CA GLU A 28 -10.53 -38.46 -13.72
C GLU A 28 -9.58 -37.82 -14.77
N LYS A 29 -8.25 -37.91 -14.71
CA LYS A 29 -7.37 -38.89 -14.04
C LYS A 29 -6.11 -38.16 -13.52
N ARG A 30 -5.75 -38.38 -12.26
CA ARG A 30 -4.39 -38.11 -11.74
C ARG A 30 -3.71 -39.46 -11.49
N ASP A 31 -2.39 -39.54 -11.69
CA ASP A 31 -1.64 -40.70 -11.23
C ASP A 31 -1.50 -40.68 -9.69
N LEU A 32 -1.17 -41.83 -9.10
CA LEU A 32 -1.10 -41.99 -7.64
C LEU A 32 0.04 -41.21 -6.97
N ASN A 33 0.86 -40.49 -7.75
CA ASN A 33 1.93 -39.62 -7.27
C ASN A 33 1.65 -38.12 -7.52
N GLY A 34 0.49 -37.77 -8.07
CA GLY A 34 -0.05 -36.40 -8.08
C GLY A 34 0.62 -35.44 -9.07
N ASN A 35 1.20 -35.93 -10.18
CA ASN A 35 1.88 -35.06 -11.15
C ASN A 35 1.10 -34.93 -12.47
N PHE A 36 1.27 -33.80 -13.17
CA PHE A 36 0.64 -33.57 -14.48
C PHE A 36 1.53 -34.06 -15.64
N PRO A 37 0.97 -34.67 -16.70
CA PRO A 37 1.75 -35.16 -17.83
C PRO A 37 2.32 -34.00 -18.66
N LYS A 38 3.64 -34.02 -18.90
CA LYS A 38 4.30 -33.11 -19.85
C LYS A 38 4.08 -33.61 -21.28
N THR A 39 3.42 -32.81 -22.11
CA THR A 39 3.40 -33.04 -23.56
C THR A 39 4.73 -32.60 -24.17
N THR A 40 5.32 -33.46 -25.00
CA THR A 40 6.51 -33.15 -25.79
C THR A 40 6.11 -33.06 -27.26
N THR A 41 6.41 -31.93 -27.91
CA THR A 41 6.33 -31.82 -29.37
C THR A 41 7.72 -31.48 -29.89
N LYS A 42 8.30 -32.42 -30.64
CA LYS A 42 9.62 -32.33 -31.26
C LYS A 42 9.43 -32.19 -32.76
N MET A 43 9.79 -31.05 -33.33
CA MET A 43 10.01 -30.88 -34.77
C MET A 43 11.44 -30.35 -34.96
N GLN A 44 12.13 -30.86 -35.98
CA GLN A 44 13.58 -30.84 -36.13
C GLN A 44 13.92 -30.31 -37.53
N GLY A 45 14.84 -29.35 -37.65
CA GLY A 45 15.25 -28.79 -38.94
C GLY A 45 16.17 -27.56 -38.83
N SER A 46 17.47 -27.81 -38.81
CA SER A 46 18.55 -26.83 -39.08
C SER A 46 18.93 -26.90 -40.59
N PRO A 47 19.92 -26.15 -41.13
CA PRO A 47 20.83 -25.13 -40.56
C PRO A 47 20.77 -23.81 -41.39
N ASP A 48 21.74 -22.87 -41.49
CA ASP A 48 23.12 -22.67 -40.99
C ASP A 48 23.53 -21.17 -41.07
N LEU A 49 24.76 -20.82 -40.62
CA LEU A 49 25.55 -19.60 -40.91
C LEU A 49 24.99 -18.24 -40.37
N GLU A 50 25.79 -17.26 -39.93
CA GLU A 50 27.26 -17.14 -39.84
C GLU A 50 27.72 -16.33 -38.60
N ASN A 51 29.02 -16.38 -38.33
CA ASN A 51 29.74 -15.85 -37.19
C ASN A 51 30.22 -14.40 -37.38
N SER A 52 30.15 -13.54 -36.35
CA SER A 52 31.29 -12.69 -35.95
C SER A 52 31.07 -11.81 -34.71
N SER A 53 32.13 -11.76 -33.89
CA SER A 53 32.49 -10.75 -32.89
C SER A 53 34.03 -10.71 -32.86
N PRO A 54 34.73 -9.80 -32.16
CA PRO A 54 34.37 -8.48 -31.63
C PRO A 54 35.34 -7.37 -32.15
N LYS A 55 35.16 -6.09 -31.72
CA LYS A 55 36.15 -4.97 -31.63
C LYS A 55 35.40 -3.62 -31.59
N HIS A 56 35.88 -2.49 -31.05
CA HIS A 56 36.89 -2.19 -30.02
C HIS A 56 36.73 -0.68 -29.67
N PHE A 57 37.09 -0.26 -28.45
CA PHE A 57 37.52 1.11 -28.08
C PHE A 57 36.67 2.36 -28.40
N ALA A 58 36.26 3.07 -27.35
CA ALA A 58 36.68 4.47 -27.15
C ALA A 58 36.55 4.88 -25.67
N GLU A 59 37.68 5.13 -25.01
CA GLU A 59 37.72 5.78 -23.69
C GLU A 59 37.36 7.27 -23.81
N ARG A 60 36.70 7.83 -22.78
CA ARG A 60 36.86 9.24 -22.41
C ARG A 60 37.01 9.39 -20.90
N LYS A 61 37.74 10.44 -20.52
CA LYS A 61 38.50 10.54 -19.28
C LYS A 61 37.67 11.00 -18.08
N LYS A 62 38.22 10.70 -16.90
CA LYS A 62 37.98 11.49 -15.68
C LYS A 62 38.46 12.91 -15.90
N ASP A 63 37.72 13.89 -15.40
CA ASP A 63 38.30 15.10 -14.84
C ASP A 63 37.71 15.32 -13.44
N SER A 64 38.60 15.44 -12.47
CA SER A 64 38.30 15.70 -11.08
C SER A 64 38.46 17.20 -10.80
N VAL A 65 37.40 17.86 -10.35
CA VAL A 65 37.51 19.21 -9.76
C VAL A 65 36.84 19.16 -8.38
N SER A 66 37.64 19.44 -7.37
CA SER A 66 37.25 19.51 -5.95
C SER A 66 36.72 20.93 -5.62
N PRO A 67 36.18 21.17 -4.42
CA PRO A 67 35.03 22.07 -4.27
C PRO A 67 35.41 23.53 -3.99
N ASP A 68 34.53 24.46 -4.38
CA ASP A 68 34.11 25.48 -3.41
C ASP A 68 32.77 26.17 -3.75
N SER A 69 31.94 26.28 -2.72
CA SER A 69 31.10 27.44 -2.37
C SER A 69 30.08 28.07 -3.33
N LEU A 70 28.81 27.86 -2.93
CA LEU A 70 27.71 28.86 -2.77
C LEU A 70 26.60 28.99 -3.83
N LYS A 71 25.40 28.58 -3.37
CA LYS A 71 24.11 29.29 -3.43
C LYS A 71 23.41 29.54 -4.79
N SER A 72 22.20 28.97 -4.84
CA SER A 72 20.99 29.53 -5.44
C SER A 72 20.74 29.34 -6.95
N ILE A 73 19.60 28.68 -7.22
CA ILE A 73 18.79 28.74 -8.43
C ILE A 73 19.43 28.14 -9.70
N THR A 74 19.14 26.85 -9.92
CA THR A 74 18.84 26.38 -11.28
C THR A 74 17.57 25.54 -11.24
N SER A 75 16.42 26.20 -11.33
CA SER A 75 15.18 25.58 -11.76
C SER A 75 15.32 25.14 -13.22
N LEU A 76 15.77 23.90 -13.43
CA LEU A 76 15.63 23.22 -14.71
C LEU A 76 14.15 22.87 -14.87
N SER A 77 13.45 23.73 -15.61
CA SER A 77 12.04 23.56 -15.96
C SER A 77 11.88 22.45 -17.00
N SER A 78 11.75 21.22 -16.53
CA SER A 78 10.95 20.23 -17.24
C SER A 78 9.48 20.57 -17.01
N GLU A 79 8.72 20.85 -18.08
CA GLU A 79 7.26 20.92 -18.01
C GLU A 79 6.64 19.51 -17.93
N ASP A 80 7.06 18.74 -16.93
CA ASP A 80 6.40 17.50 -16.56
C ASP A 80 5.26 17.83 -15.60
N LYS A 81 4.05 17.37 -15.94
CA LYS A 81 2.92 17.36 -15.01
C LYS A 81 3.22 16.33 -13.91
N GLN A 82 3.97 16.73 -12.89
CA GLN A 82 4.05 15.95 -11.66
C GLN A 82 2.68 15.96 -10.99
N ASP A 83 1.94 14.88 -11.19
CA ASP A 83 0.68 14.62 -10.51
C ASP A 83 0.93 14.64 -9.00
N LYS A 84 0.41 15.67 -8.34
CA LYS A 84 0.63 15.89 -6.91
C LYS A 84 -0.14 14.82 -6.13
N LEU A 85 0.57 13.96 -5.43
CA LEU A 85 0.02 12.83 -4.66
C LEU A 85 -0.75 13.25 -3.38
N GLY A 86 -1.13 14.53 -3.27
CA GLY A 86 -1.73 15.13 -2.08
C GLY A 86 -0.73 15.52 -0.99
N THR A 87 -1.26 15.76 0.21
CA THR A 87 -0.49 16.14 1.41
C THR A 87 -1.01 15.37 2.63
N LEU A 88 -0.10 14.80 3.42
CA LEU A 88 -0.40 14.13 4.69
C LEU A 88 -0.18 15.09 5.88
N PHE A 89 -1.17 15.19 6.76
CA PHE A 89 -1.14 15.96 8.00
C PHE A 89 -1.12 15.03 9.21
N PHE A 90 -0.14 15.23 10.09
CA PHE A 90 0.05 14.46 11.32
C PHE A 90 0.69 15.34 12.40
N SER A 91 0.73 14.87 13.64
CA SER A 91 1.57 15.46 14.69
C SER A 91 2.25 14.39 15.53
N LEU A 92 3.41 14.76 16.07
CA LEU A 92 4.27 13.91 16.88
C LEU A 92 4.43 14.53 18.27
N GLU A 93 4.34 13.70 19.30
CA GLU A 93 4.46 14.10 20.71
C GLU A 93 5.25 13.01 21.46
N TYR A 94 5.95 13.39 22.53
CA TYR A 94 6.49 12.43 23.47
C TYR A 94 5.97 12.70 24.88
N ASN A 95 5.33 11.70 25.46
CA ASN A 95 4.85 11.74 26.84
C ASN A 95 5.96 11.19 27.77
N PHE A 96 6.64 12.10 28.47
CA PHE A 96 7.79 11.78 29.31
C PHE A 96 7.43 10.97 30.56
N GLU A 97 6.28 11.26 31.18
CA GLU A 97 5.77 10.54 32.36
C GLU A 97 5.54 9.05 32.05
N LYS A 98 4.86 8.75 30.93
CA LYS A 98 4.50 7.40 30.51
C LYS A 98 5.58 6.71 29.67
N LYS A 99 6.68 7.41 29.35
CA LYS A 99 7.74 6.98 28.42
C LYS A 99 7.15 6.42 27.13
N ALA A 100 6.33 7.24 26.49
CA ALA A 100 5.51 6.85 25.36
C ALA A 100 5.62 7.85 24.22
N PHE A 101 5.96 7.35 23.03
CA PHE A 101 5.96 8.13 21.80
C PHE A 101 4.57 8.10 21.17
N VAL A 102 4.04 9.25 20.76
CA VAL A 102 2.67 9.41 20.29
C VAL A 102 2.67 9.98 18.88
N VAL A 103 1.94 9.32 17.97
CA VAL A 103 1.71 9.78 16.60
C VAL A 103 0.22 9.91 16.37
N ASN A 104 -0.25 11.13 16.07
CA ASN A 104 -1.63 11.40 15.68
C ASN A 104 -1.66 11.64 14.16
N ILE A 105 -2.30 10.73 13.42
CA ILE A 105 -2.52 10.83 11.98
C ILE A 105 -3.86 11.54 11.78
N LYS A 106 -3.82 12.80 11.31
CA LYS A 106 -4.99 13.69 11.27
C LYS A 106 -5.81 13.45 10.01
N GLU A 107 -5.24 13.81 8.89
CA GLU A 107 -5.92 13.79 7.60
C GLU A 107 -4.91 13.72 6.47
N ALA A 108 -5.35 13.30 5.29
CA ALA A 108 -4.67 13.64 4.05
C ALA A 108 -5.60 14.47 3.17
N ARG A 109 -5.05 15.29 2.28
CA ARG A 109 -5.82 16.13 1.36
C ARG A 109 -5.31 16.04 -0.07
N GLY A 110 -6.21 16.10 -1.03
CA GLY A 110 -5.90 16.07 -2.46
C GLY A 110 -5.21 14.79 -2.92
N LEU A 111 -5.55 13.64 -2.34
CA LEU A 111 -5.06 12.34 -2.83
C LEU A 111 -5.58 12.09 -4.27
N PRO A 112 -4.82 11.39 -5.12
CA PRO A 112 -5.32 10.97 -6.43
C PRO A 112 -6.41 9.89 -6.30
N ALA A 113 -7.31 9.86 -7.29
CA ALA A 113 -8.29 8.80 -7.47
C ALA A 113 -7.63 7.55 -8.06
N MET A 114 -7.71 6.41 -7.36
CA MET A 114 -7.17 5.13 -7.83
C MET A 114 -8.23 4.25 -8.50
N ASP A 115 -9.52 4.41 -8.14
CA ASP A 115 -10.62 3.78 -8.86
C ASP A 115 -11.10 4.69 -10.01
N GLU A 116 -10.70 4.36 -11.24
CA GLU A 116 -11.12 5.04 -12.47
C GLU A 116 -12.66 5.06 -12.67
N GLN A 117 -13.39 4.06 -12.16
CA GLN A 117 -14.83 3.95 -12.37
C GLN A 117 -15.62 4.90 -11.47
N SER A 118 -15.15 5.10 -10.24
CA SER A 118 -15.81 5.98 -9.26
C SER A 118 -15.10 7.33 -9.07
N MET A 119 -13.97 7.55 -9.75
CA MET A 119 -13.13 8.77 -9.68
C MET A 119 -12.79 9.16 -8.24
N THR A 120 -12.54 8.15 -7.40
CA THR A 120 -12.21 8.34 -5.99
C THR A 120 -11.27 7.23 -5.50
N SER A 121 -11.00 7.23 -4.19
CA SER A 121 -10.12 6.26 -3.53
C SER A 121 -10.77 5.80 -2.22
N ASP A 122 -10.33 4.65 -1.73
CA ASP A 122 -10.69 4.12 -0.42
C ASP A 122 -9.45 4.16 0.52
N PRO A 123 -8.97 5.35 0.91
CA PRO A 123 -7.65 5.53 1.48
C PRO A 123 -7.49 5.02 2.91
N TYR A 124 -6.30 4.51 3.20
CA TYR A 124 -5.79 4.26 4.54
C TYR A 124 -4.26 4.35 4.60
N ILE A 125 -3.71 4.49 5.80
CA ILE A 125 -2.27 4.66 6.01
C ILE A 125 -1.73 3.50 6.84
N LYS A 126 -0.69 2.84 6.35
CA LYS A 126 0.17 1.95 7.15
C LYS A 126 1.33 2.78 7.68
N MET A 127 1.54 2.79 8.99
CA MET A 127 2.73 3.39 9.59
C MET A 127 3.64 2.30 10.16
N THR A 128 4.94 2.40 9.88
CA THR A 128 5.98 1.55 10.47
C THR A 128 7.07 2.43 11.09
N ILE A 129 7.52 2.09 12.31
CA ILE A 129 8.74 2.68 12.88
C ILE A 129 9.94 1.87 12.38
N LEU A 130 11.00 2.56 11.94
CA LEU A 130 12.27 1.99 11.50
C LEU A 130 13.39 2.42 12.47
N PRO A 131 14.46 1.62 12.65
CA PRO A 131 14.76 0.36 11.95
C PRO A 131 13.94 -0.83 12.46
N GLU A 132 13.43 -0.77 13.69
CA GLU A 132 12.68 -1.87 14.30
C GLU A 132 11.25 -2.00 13.72
N LYS A 133 11.13 -2.70 12.59
CA LYS A 133 9.87 -3.07 11.89
C LYS A 133 8.87 -3.91 12.73
N LYS A 134 9.03 -3.96 14.06
CA LYS A 134 8.11 -4.53 15.06
C LYS A 134 6.88 -3.64 15.22
N HIS A 135 7.07 -2.31 15.33
CA HIS A 135 5.99 -1.36 15.52
C HIS A 135 5.34 -1.02 14.18
N LYS A 136 4.23 -1.68 13.89
CA LYS A 136 3.39 -1.49 12.71
C LYS A 136 1.96 -1.24 13.13
N VAL A 137 1.39 -0.17 12.61
CA VAL A 137 -0.02 0.19 12.80
C VAL A 137 -0.63 0.56 11.45
N LYS A 138 -1.95 0.58 11.39
CA LYS A 138 -2.69 1.10 10.24
C LYS A 138 -3.91 1.87 10.72
N THR A 139 -4.29 2.90 9.98
CA THR A 139 -5.56 3.60 10.21
C THR A 139 -6.75 2.70 9.84
N ARG A 140 -7.96 3.12 10.22
CA ARG A 140 -9.18 2.68 9.55
C ARG A 140 -9.11 3.05 8.06
N VAL A 141 -9.87 2.32 7.24
CA VAL A 141 -10.05 2.67 5.83
C VAL A 141 -11.27 3.55 5.69
N LEU A 142 -11.10 4.74 5.09
CA LEU A 142 -12.22 5.60 4.73
C LEU A 142 -12.66 5.28 3.30
N ARG A 143 -13.96 5.40 3.03
CA ARG A 143 -14.55 5.04 1.73
C ARG A 143 -14.77 6.30 0.89
N LYS A 144 -14.46 6.21 -0.41
CA LYS A 144 -14.83 7.17 -1.44
C LYS A 144 -14.48 8.61 -1.09
N THR A 145 -13.22 8.83 -0.72
CA THR A 145 -12.70 10.16 -0.39
C THR A 145 -11.26 10.36 -0.87
N LEU A 146 -10.98 11.58 -1.33
CA LEU A 146 -9.64 12.06 -1.66
C LEU A 146 -9.05 12.95 -0.55
N ASP A 147 -9.89 13.31 0.43
CA ASP A 147 -9.55 14.11 1.61
C ASP A 147 -9.92 13.35 2.90
N PRO A 148 -9.26 12.21 3.21
CA PRO A 148 -9.59 11.40 4.37
C PRO A 148 -9.18 12.07 5.70
N ALA A 149 -10.15 12.32 6.58
CA ALA A 149 -9.92 12.68 7.98
C ALA A 149 -9.88 11.43 8.88
N PHE A 150 -8.68 10.93 9.17
CA PHE A 150 -8.47 9.73 9.98
C PHE A 150 -8.66 9.99 11.47
N ASP A 151 -8.09 11.09 11.98
CA ASP A 151 -7.95 11.44 13.41
C ASP A 151 -7.70 10.22 14.31
N GLU A 152 -6.58 9.53 14.06
CA GLU A 152 -6.19 8.32 14.76
C GLU A 152 -4.85 8.48 15.46
N THR A 153 -4.84 8.25 16.77
CA THR A 153 -3.67 8.38 17.64
C THR A 153 -3.11 7.01 18.01
N PHE A 154 -1.83 6.81 17.73
CA PHE A 154 -1.07 5.60 18.04
C PHE A 154 -0.01 5.91 19.10
N THR A 155 -0.02 5.14 20.19
CA THR A 155 0.90 5.32 21.32
C THR A 155 1.83 4.13 21.46
N PHE A 156 3.14 4.39 21.45
CA PHE A 156 4.21 3.40 21.52
C PHE A 156 4.94 3.53 22.85
N TYR A 157 4.56 2.68 23.80
CA TYR A 157 5.17 2.61 25.12
C TYR A 157 6.53 1.92 25.08
N GLY A 158 7.45 2.37 25.95
CA GLY A 158 8.74 1.71 26.16
C GLY A 158 9.84 2.10 25.17
N ILE A 159 9.55 2.98 24.20
CA ILE A 159 10.58 3.65 23.39
C ILE A 159 11.17 4.79 24.23
N PRO A 160 12.45 4.78 24.62
CA PRO A 160 13.08 5.87 25.36
C PRO A 160 13.26 7.11 24.48
N TYR A 161 13.09 8.30 25.04
CA TYR A 161 13.28 9.57 24.33
C TYR A 161 14.65 9.67 23.63
N SER A 162 15.71 9.16 24.25
CA SER A 162 17.06 9.14 23.68
C SER A 162 17.18 8.32 22.40
N GLN A 163 16.30 7.33 22.16
CA GLN A 163 16.31 6.53 20.94
C GLN A 163 15.51 7.20 19.81
N ILE A 164 14.63 8.18 20.10
CA ILE A 164 13.77 8.83 19.11
C ILE A 164 14.60 9.38 17.94
N GLN A 165 15.76 9.96 18.21
CA GLN A 165 16.62 10.57 17.20
C GLN A 165 17.16 9.56 16.16
N ASP A 166 17.23 8.27 16.51
CA ASP A 166 17.69 7.19 15.64
C ASP A 166 16.54 6.55 14.82
N LEU A 167 15.29 6.98 15.04
CA LEU A 167 14.11 6.39 14.40
C LEU A 167 13.73 7.12 13.12
N THR A 168 13.02 6.39 12.24
CA THR A 168 12.36 6.96 11.06
C THR A 168 10.92 6.46 11.00
N LEU A 169 9.96 7.36 10.82
CA LEU A 169 8.58 7.00 10.51
C LEU A 169 8.45 6.76 9.02
N HIS A 170 7.91 5.59 8.67
CA HIS A 170 7.52 5.27 7.31
C HIS A 170 6.00 5.22 7.24
N PHE A 171 5.38 6.21 6.59
CA PHE A 171 3.99 6.20 6.22
C PHE A 171 3.85 5.70 4.78
N MET A 172 3.00 4.72 4.56
CA MET A 172 2.59 4.26 3.23
C MET A 172 1.09 4.51 3.10
N ILE A 173 0.71 5.34 2.14
CA ILE A 173 -0.68 5.71 1.85
C ILE A 173 -1.16 4.77 0.75
N LEU A 174 -2.26 4.06 0.98
CA LEU A 174 -2.83 3.11 0.03
C LEU A 174 -4.31 3.36 -0.19
N SER A 175 -4.81 3.05 -1.39
CA SER A 175 -6.23 2.82 -1.64
C SER A 175 -6.53 1.34 -1.46
N PHE A 176 -7.56 0.99 -0.70
CA PHE A 176 -8.00 -0.39 -0.52
C PHE A 176 -8.85 -0.86 -1.70
N ASP A 177 -8.60 -2.07 -2.20
CA ASP A 177 -9.52 -2.77 -3.10
C ASP A 177 -10.12 -4.02 -2.42
N ARG A 178 -11.40 -4.28 -2.67
CA ARG A 178 -12.10 -5.49 -2.24
C ARG A 178 -11.72 -6.72 -3.08
N PHE A 179 -11.45 -6.54 -4.36
CA PHE A 179 -11.37 -7.62 -5.36
C PHE A 179 -9.97 -7.81 -5.97
N SER A 180 -9.05 -6.86 -5.76
CA SER A 180 -7.66 -6.97 -6.21
C SER A 180 -6.66 -6.68 -5.06
N ARG A 181 -5.50 -6.09 -5.35
CA ARG A 181 -4.50 -5.68 -4.36
C ARG A 181 -4.64 -4.18 -4.11
N ASP A 182 -4.44 -3.76 -2.87
CA ASP A 182 -4.39 -2.33 -2.52
C ASP A 182 -3.34 -1.58 -3.36
N ASP A 183 -3.76 -0.47 -3.97
CA ASP A 183 -2.87 0.43 -4.72
C ASP A 183 -2.07 1.32 -3.77
N VAL A 184 -0.78 1.51 -4.05
CA VAL A 184 0.06 2.45 -3.31
C VAL A 184 -0.11 3.84 -3.93
N ILE A 185 -0.71 4.76 -3.18
CA ILE A 185 -0.85 6.17 -3.57
C ILE A 185 0.49 6.89 -3.41
N GLY A 186 1.24 6.59 -2.34
CA GLY A 186 2.53 7.19 -2.09
C GLY A 186 3.17 6.75 -0.77
N GLU A 187 4.43 7.13 -0.58
CA GLU A 187 5.19 6.89 0.64
C GLU A 187 5.80 8.18 1.19
N VAL A 188 5.96 8.23 2.51
CA VAL A 188 6.62 9.34 3.23
C VAL A 188 7.54 8.76 4.29
N LEU A 189 8.82 9.11 4.20
CA LEU A 189 9.85 8.76 5.19
C LEU A 189 10.26 10.01 5.96
N ILE A 190 10.03 10.01 7.27
CA ILE A 190 10.36 11.11 8.19
C ILE A 190 11.39 10.62 9.21
N PRO A 191 12.69 10.89 9.01
CA PRO A 191 13.69 10.75 10.06
C PRO A 191 13.31 11.63 11.25
N LEU A 192 13.36 11.09 12.47
CA LEU A 192 13.07 11.85 13.69
C LEU A 192 14.31 12.55 14.27
N ALA A 193 15.48 12.34 13.66
CA ALA A 193 16.71 13.06 13.95
C ALA A 193 16.51 14.59 13.84
N GLY A 194 16.81 15.31 14.92
CA GLY A 194 16.69 16.78 14.97
C GLY A 194 15.26 17.32 15.06
N ILE A 195 14.24 16.47 15.18
CA ILE A 195 12.86 16.92 15.46
C ILE A 195 12.70 17.12 16.97
N GLU A 196 12.45 18.36 17.39
CA GLU A 196 12.02 18.66 18.76
C GLU A 196 10.54 18.27 18.92
N LEU A 197 10.30 17.16 19.62
CA LEU A 197 8.95 16.75 19.96
C LEU A 197 8.41 17.60 21.10
N SER A 198 7.20 18.12 20.95
CA SER A 198 6.53 18.87 22.02
C SER A 198 6.31 17.97 23.24
N GLU A 199 6.62 18.50 24.41
CA GLU A 199 6.27 17.89 25.69
C GLU A 199 4.74 17.90 25.85
N GLY A 200 4.15 16.70 25.79
CA GLY A 200 2.70 16.50 25.91
C GLY A 200 2.21 16.89 27.30
N ARG A 201 1.67 18.12 27.44
CA ARG A 201 0.95 18.54 28.64
C ARG A 201 -0.45 17.94 28.63
N LEU A 202 -0.75 17.18 29.68
CA LEU A 202 -2.10 16.72 30.05
C LEU A 202 -3.02 17.89 30.40
#